data_AF-A0A7Y1UP09-F1
#
_entry.id   AF-A0A7Y1UP09-F1
#
_cell.length_a   1.000
_cell.length_b   1.000
_cell.length_c   1.000
_cell.angle_alpha   90.00
_cell.angle_beta   90.00
_cell.angle_gamma   90.00
#
_symmetry.space_group_name_H-M   'P 1'
#
loop_
_entity.id
_entity.type
_entity.pdbx_description
1 polymer ?
#
loop_
_entity_poly.entity_id
_entity_poly.type
_entity_poly.pdbx_seq_one_letter_code
_entity_poly.pdbx_strand_id
1 'polypeptide(L)'
;MSFHLLTSSRRHFLRRLGLLATVSATPHVLGDTNARHHHAPGEPDWLREWNDLPRRPVRESRDSIVTACLQAAERGEALSVYYHGGTTPGRLRTFSPDLVFRVPLHEHRYVSGYCHLRHAPRILRADRMALG
;
A
#
# COMPACT_ATOMS: atom_id res chain seq x y z
N MET A 1 63.57 -23.04 -7.22
CA MET A 1 64.81 -22.30 -7.49
C MET A 1 64.81 -21.87 -8.95
N SER A 2 65.31 -20.64 -9.18
CA SER A 2 65.64 -20.01 -10.46
C SER A 2 64.53 -19.31 -11.26
N PHE A 3 64.69 -17.99 -11.29
CA PHE A 3 64.02 -16.93 -12.04
C PHE A 3 64.68 -16.70 -13.42
N HIS A 4 63.93 -16.15 -14.37
CA HIS A 4 64.30 -15.09 -15.34
C HIS A 4 62.95 -14.60 -15.96
N LEU A 5 62.39 -13.41 -15.68
CA LEU A 5 62.72 -12.04 -16.19
C LEU A 5 62.91 -12.03 -17.73
N LEU A 6 62.34 -11.16 -18.56
CA LEU A 6 61.78 -9.80 -18.43
C LEU A 6 61.15 -9.38 -19.80
N THR A 7 60.66 -8.15 -19.85
CA THR A 7 60.18 -7.32 -21.00
C THR A 7 58.66 -7.28 -21.15
N SER A 8 57.95 -6.29 -20.58
CA SER A 8 57.91 -4.84 -20.85
C SER A 8 57.51 -4.52 -22.29
N SER A 9 56.25 -4.13 -22.49
CA SER A 9 55.93 -3.09 -23.46
C SER A 9 54.70 -2.29 -23.04
N ARG A 10 54.74 -1.04 -23.47
CA ARG A 10 54.13 0.15 -22.91
C ARG A 10 52.74 0.40 -23.49
N ARG A 11 51.90 0.99 -22.64
CA ARG A 11 50.95 2.10 -22.91
C ARG A 11 50.03 1.93 -24.12
N HIS A 12 48.72 1.84 -23.86
CA HIS A 12 47.80 2.81 -24.45
C HIS A 12 46.67 3.17 -23.49
N PHE A 13 46.43 4.47 -23.45
CA PHE A 13 45.61 5.26 -22.55
C PHE A 13 44.41 5.72 -23.37
N LEU A 14 43.21 5.19 -23.12
CA LEU A 14 41.93 5.74 -23.59
C LEU A 14 40.89 5.39 -22.52
N ARG A 15 40.54 6.27 -21.57
CA ARG A 15 39.55 7.35 -21.71
C ARG A 15 38.27 6.93 -22.44
N ARG A 16 37.24 6.51 -21.67
CA ARG A 16 35.80 6.73 -21.88
C ARG A 16 35.17 6.74 -20.48
N LEU A 17 34.99 7.88 -19.81
CA LEU A 17 33.83 8.79 -19.90
C LEU A 17 32.48 8.09 -20.15
N GLY A 18 31.65 8.13 -19.10
CA GLY A 18 30.21 8.43 -19.22
C GLY A 18 29.28 7.25 -19.41
N LEU A 19 28.63 6.81 -18.32
CA LEU A 19 27.19 7.04 -18.14
C LEU A 19 26.86 6.77 -16.67
N LEU A 20 26.76 7.83 -15.87
CA LEU A 20 25.97 7.77 -14.64
C LEU A 20 24.52 7.61 -15.09
N ALA A 21 24.00 6.39 -15.01
CA ALA A 21 22.57 6.18 -15.07
C ALA A 21 21.97 6.87 -13.84
N THR A 22 21.54 8.12 -14.00
CA THR A 22 20.63 8.74 -13.05
C THR A 22 19.36 7.89 -13.07
N VAL A 23 19.24 6.99 -12.09
CA VAL A 23 17.95 6.40 -11.73
C VAL A 23 17.12 7.59 -11.26
N SER A 24 16.40 8.19 -12.21
CA SER A 24 15.34 9.12 -11.93
C SER A 24 14.27 8.29 -11.22
N ALA A 25 14.31 8.31 -9.90
CA ALA A 25 13.18 7.90 -9.08
C ALA A 25 12.04 8.85 -9.44
N THR A 26 11.24 8.46 -10.43
CA THR A 26 9.92 9.06 -10.62
C THR A 26 9.20 8.91 -9.29
N PRO A 27 8.85 10.01 -8.60
CA PRO A 27 7.90 9.88 -7.52
C PRO A 27 6.66 9.26 -8.17
N HIS A 28 6.28 8.07 -7.71
CA HIS A 28 4.92 7.59 -7.94
C HIS A 28 4.05 8.67 -7.33
N VAL A 29 3.51 9.52 -8.21
CA VAL A 29 2.44 10.44 -7.91
C VAL A 29 1.39 9.57 -7.21
N LEU A 30 1.18 9.81 -5.92
CA LEU A 30 -0.02 9.40 -5.22
C LEU A 30 -1.16 10.02 -6.03
N GLY A 31 -1.65 9.26 -7.01
CA GLY A 31 -2.76 9.65 -7.85
C GLY A 31 -3.91 10.02 -6.95
N ASP A 32 -4.53 11.15 -7.29
CA ASP A 32 -5.69 11.74 -6.62
C ASP A 32 -6.54 10.68 -5.90
N THR A 33 -6.50 10.69 -4.56
CA THR A 33 -7.34 9.85 -3.70
C THR A 33 -8.83 10.21 -3.78
N ASN A 34 -9.20 11.02 -4.76
CA ASN A 34 -10.56 11.42 -5.10
C ASN A 34 -11.06 10.62 -6.31
N ALA A 35 -10.94 9.29 -6.24
CA ALA A 35 -11.71 8.43 -7.13
C ALA A 35 -13.19 8.77 -6.92
N ARG A 36 -13.80 9.44 -7.91
CA ARG A 36 -15.20 9.85 -7.88
C ARG A 36 -16.04 8.59 -7.64
N HIS A 37 -16.70 8.51 -6.49
CA HIS A 37 -17.58 7.40 -6.18
C HIS A 37 -18.83 7.52 -7.05
N HIS A 38 -19.05 6.53 -7.92
CA HIS A 38 -20.32 6.41 -8.63
C HIS A 38 -21.38 5.95 -7.62
N HIS A 39 -22.32 6.83 -7.27
CA HIS A 39 -23.43 6.51 -6.38
C HIS A 39 -24.43 5.59 -7.08
N ALA A 40 -24.83 4.52 -6.39
CA ALA A 40 -25.89 3.64 -6.87
C ALA A 40 -27.27 4.33 -6.70
N PRO A 41 -28.21 4.18 -7.66
CA PRO A 41 -29.58 4.63 -7.46
C PRO A 41 -30.18 4.01 -6.20
N GLY A 42 -30.77 4.83 -5.32
CA GLY A 42 -31.35 4.36 -4.05
C GLY A 42 -30.38 4.21 -2.88
N GLU A 43 -29.12 4.66 -3.02
CA GLU A 43 -28.19 4.75 -1.89
C GLU A 43 -28.72 5.72 -0.82
N PRO A 44 -28.82 5.30 0.46
CA PRO A 44 -29.26 6.17 1.55
C PRO A 44 -28.37 7.41 1.68
N ASP A 45 -28.97 8.55 2.01
CA ASP A 45 -28.25 9.83 2.10
C ASP A 45 -27.05 9.77 3.05
N TRP A 46 -27.18 9.10 4.20
CA TRP A 46 -26.07 8.96 5.15
C TRP A 46 -24.85 8.22 4.57
N LEU A 47 -25.07 7.27 3.65
CA LEU A 47 -23.96 6.51 3.03
C LEU A 47 -23.28 7.34 1.95
N ARG A 48 -24.06 8.13 1.22
CA ARG A 48 -23.56 9.12 0.26
C ARG A 48 -22.70 10.17 0.97
N GLU A 49 -23.24 10.78 2.01
CA GLU A 49 -22.54 11.76 2.83
C GLU A 49 -21.22 11.18 3.35
N TRP A 50 -21.25 9.95 3.88
CA TRP A 50 -20.04 9.29 4.37
C TRP A 50 -18.99 9.07 3.27
N ASN A 51 -19.42 8.69 2.05
CA ASN A 51 -18.52 8.50 0.91
C ASN A 51 -17.88 9.82 0.44
N ASP A 52 -18.52 10.96 0.65
CA ASP A 52 -18.01 12.28 0.26
C ASP A 52 -17.05 12.88 1.29
N LEU A 53 -16.96 12.31 2.50
CA LEU A 53 -16.04 12.80 3.52
C LEU A 53 -14.57 12.61 3.11
N PRO A 54 -13.70 13.58 3.43
CA PRO A 54 -12.29 13.50 3.04
C PRO A 54 -11.57 12.36 3.78
N ARG A 55 -10.78 11.59 3.04
CA ARG A 55 -9.96 10.50 3.59
C ARG A 55 -8.58 11.08 3.96
N ARG A 56 -8.23 11.08 5.25
CA ARG A 56 -6.90 11.50 5.73
C ARG A 56 -5.99 10.27 5.87
N PRO A 57 -4.96 10.11 5.01
CA PRO A 57 -4.08 8.95 5.07
C PRO A 57 -3.39 8.85 6.44
N VAL A 58 -3.32 7.62 6.95
CA VAL A 58 -2.47 7.27 8.10
C VAL A 58 -1.16 6.77 7.52
N ARG A 59 -0.02 7.27 8.03
CA ARG A 59 1.32 6.84 7.59
C ARG A 59 2.05 6.01 8.63
N GLU A 60 1.64 6.10 9.89
CA GLU A 60 2.25 5.39 10.99
C GLU A 60 1.23 5.08 12.08
N SER A 61 1.47 4.02 12.85
CA SER A 61 0.62 3.60 13.95
C SER A 61 1.41 2.73 14.94
N ARG A 62 0.98 2.71 16.20
CA ARG A 62 1.43 1.73 17.21
C ARG A 62 0.50 0.53 17.32
N ASP A 63 -0.66 0.60 16.67
CA ASP A 63 -1.63 -0.50 16.58
C ASP A 63 -1.10 -1.55 15.58
N SER A 64 -0.92 -2.79 16.04
CA SER A 64 -0.30 -3.86 15.24
C SER A 64 -1.09 -4.21 13.97
N ILE A 65 -2.43 -4.17 14.02
CA ILE A 65 -3.27 -4.45 12.85
C ILE A 65 -3.10 -3.34 11.82
N VAL A 66 -3.13 -2.09 12.27
CA VAL A 66 -2.95 -0.92 11.40
C VAL A 66 -1.55 -0.96 10.77
N THR A 67 -0.52 -1.25 11.55
CA THR A 67 0.85 -1.37 11.06
C THR A 67 1.00 -2.49 10.03
N ALA A 68 0.38 -3.65 10.27
CA ALA A 68 0.37 -4.74 9.29
C ALA A 68 -0.31 -4.32 7.98
N CYS A 69 -1.45 -3.59 8.05
CA CYS A 69 -2.13 -3.09 6.87
C CYS A 69 -1.30 -2.06 6.09
N LEU A 70 -0.63 -1.13 6.78
CA LEU A 70 0.27 -0.15 6.17
C LEU A 70 1.39 -0.85 5.40
N GLN A 71 2.06 -1.79 6.07
CA GLN A 71 3.15 -2.58 5.50
C GLN A 71 2.70 -3.42 4.30
N ALA A 72 1.53 -4.04 4.37
CA ALA A 72 0.98 -4.81 3.25
C ALA A 72 0.61 -3.90 2.06
N ALA A 73 0.03 -2.71 2.33
CA ALA A 73 -0.28 -1.74 1.27
C ALA A 73 1.00 -1.24 0.58
N GLU A 74 2.05 -0.94 1.34
CA GLU A 74 3.36 -0.53 0.79
C GLU A 74 3.99 -1.62 -0.10
N ARG A 75 3.83 -2.90 0.25
CA ARG A 75 4.38 -4.02 -0.51
C ARG A 75 3.44 -4.56 -1.61
N GLY A 76 2.20 -4.08 -1.67
CA GLY A 76 1.17 -4.63 -2.57
C GLY A 76 0.77 -6.07 -2.22
N GLU A 77 0.87 -6.45 -0.94
CA GLU A 77 0.60 -7.81 -0.47
C GLU A 77 -0.83 -7.97 0.08
N ALA A 78 -1.33 -9.21 0.06
CA ALA A 78 -2.58 -9.56 0.72
C ALA A 78 -2.34 -10.02 2.16
N LEU A 79 -3.30 -9.76 3.04
CA LEU A 79 -3.33 -10.23 4.43
C LEU A 79 -4.52 -11.16 4.65
N SER A 80 -4.31 -12.15 5.52
CA SER A 80 -5.38 -12.95 6.11
C SER A 80 -5.92 -12.24 7.35
N VAL A 81 -7.19 -11.82 7.30
CA VAL A 81 -7.84 -11.05 8.37
C VAL A 81 -9.18 -11.66 8.74
N TYR A 82 -9.41 -11.91 10.03
CA TYR A 82 -10.75 -12.16 10.56
C TYR A 82 -11.47 -10.82 10.72
N TYR A 83 -12.62 -10.66 10.09
CA TYR A 83 -13.40 -9.42 10.15
C TYR A 83 -14.77 -9.62 10.80
N HIS A 84 -15.05 -8.81 11.81
CA HIS A 84 -16.27 -8.83 12.63
C HIS A 84 -17.24 -7.68 12.26
N GLY A 85 -17.53 -7.49 10.97
CA GLY A 85 -18.46 -6.46 10.50
C GLY A 85 -19.56 -7.01 9.60
N GLY A 86 -20.81 -6.66 9.94
CA GLY A 86 -22.04 -6.99 9.18
C GLY A 86 -22.58 -8.41 9.36
N THR A 87 -21.80 -9.33 9.92
CA THR A 87 -22.22 -10.72 10.21
C THR A 87 -21.55 -11.24 11.48
N THR A 88 -22.30 -12.00 12.28
CA THR A 88 -21.80 -12.77 13.43
C THR A 88 -22.07 -14.26 13.17
N PRO A 89 -21.05 -15.16 13.28
CA PRO A 89 -19.66 -14.88 13.62
C PRO A 89 -18.91 -14.11 12.51
N GLY A 90 -17.78 -13.50 12.88
CA GLY A 90 -16.85 -12.92 11.92
C GLY A 90 -16.32 -13.96 10.93
N ARG A 91 -15.73 -13.52 9.83
CA ARG A 91 -15.21 -14.43 8.79
C ARG A 91 -13.77 -14.09 8.44
N LEU A 92 -12.96 -15.12 8.20
CA LEU A 92 -11.63 -14.99 7.61
C LEU A 92 -11.76 -14.47 6.18
N ARG A 93 -10.92 -13.51 5.82
CA ARG A 93 -10.86 -12.89 4.49
C ARG A 93 -9.40 -12.74 4.07
N THR A 94 -9.10 -13.11 2.84
CA THR A 94 -7.92 -12.57 2.16
C THR A 94 -8.26 -11.15 1.70
N PHE A 95 -7.46 -10.17 2.11
CA PHE A 95 -7.70 -8.76 1.86
C PHE A 95 -6.41 -8.08 1.41
N SER A 96 -6.45 -7.40 0.27
CA SER A 96 -5.32 -6.62 -0.26
C SER A 96 -5.56 -5.14 0.07
N PRO A 97 -4.98 -4.59 1.15
CA PRO A 97 -5.14 -3.19 1.51
C PRO A 97 -4.45 -2.28 0.49
N ASP A 98 -5.05 -1.12 0.21
CA ASP A 98 -4.48 -0.09 -0.65
C ASP A 98 -4.24 1.24 0.08
N LEU A 99 -5.06 1.57 1.08
CA LEU A 99 -4.96 2.80 1.86
C LEU A 99 -5.51 2.59 3.27
N VAL A 100 -4.74 3.03 4.25
CA VAL A 100 -5.20 3.20 5.64
C VAL A 100 -5.49 4.67 5.86
N PHE A 101 -6.68 5.00 6.38
CA PHE A 101 -7.10 6.38 6.55
C PHE A 101 -8.00 6.61 7.78
N ARG A 102 -8.19 7.88 8.10
CA ARG A 102 -9.19 8.39 9.03
C ARG A 102 -10.18 9.28 8.30
N VAL A 103 -11.40 9.31 8.79
CA VAL A 103 -12.42 10.27 8.36
C VAL A 103 -12.58 11.31 9.47
N PRO A 104 -12.60 12.63 9.19
CA PRO A 104 -12.80 13.64 10.23
C PRO A 104 -14.06 13.37 11.04
N LEU A 105 -14.01 13.71 12.34
CA LEU A 105 -15.11 13.51 13.29
C LEU A 105 -15.50 12.05 13.56
N HIS A 106 -14.82 11.07 12.94
CA HIS A 106 -14.93 9.66 13.27
C HIS A 106 -13.71 9.18 14.06
N GLU A 107 -13.94 8.39 15.11
CA GLU A 107 -12.88 7.90 16.00
C GLU A 107 -12.08 6.74 15.41
N HIS A 108 -12.66 6.03 14.43
CA HIS A 108 -12.11 4.80 13.91
C HIS A 108 -11.09 5.05 12.78
N ARG A 109 -10.18 4.08 12.63
CA ARG A 109 -9.32 3.96 11.45
C ARG A 109 -9.97 2.97 10.48
N TYR A 110 -9.87 3.30 9.21
CA TYR A 110 -10.44 2.52 8.12
C TYR A 110 -9.33 2.06 7.19
N VAL A 111 -9.56 0.93 6.54
CA VAL A 111 -8.66 0.35 5.54
C VAL A 111 -9.48 0.08 4.29
N SER A 112 -9.17 0.75 3.18
CA SER A 112 -9.69 0.39 1.87
C SER A 112 -8.79 -0.67 1.23
N GLY A 113 -9.39 -1.46 0.34
CA GLY A 113 -8.68 -2.51 -0.36
C GLY A 113 -9.63 -3.47 -1.07
N TYR A 114 -9.05 -4.49 -1.69
CA TYR A 114 -9.80 -5.53 -2.40
C TYR A 114 -10.08 -6.72 -1.48
N CYS A 115 -11.36 -7.09 -1.33
CA CYS A 115 -11.76 -8.28 -0.57
C CYS A 115 -11.97 -9.45 -1.52
N HIS A 116 -11.05 -10.42 -1.49
CA HIS A 116 -11.05 -11.57 -2.39
C HIS A 116 -12.26 -12.48 -2.19
N LEU A 117 -12.76 -12.61 -0.96
CA LEU A 117 -14.00 -13.36 -0.68
C LEU A 117 -15.24 -12.74 -1.33
N ARG A 118 -15.27 -11.41 -1.50
CA ARG A 118 -16.42 -10.69 -2.06
C ARG A 118 -16.22 -10.27 -3.51
N HIS A 119 -15.04 -10.55 -4.07
CA HIS A 119 -14.61 -10.13 -5.40
C HIS A 119 -14.85 -8.64 -5.67
N ALA A 120 -14.64 -7.78 -4.67
CA ALA A 120 -14.96 -6.36 -4.79
C ALA A 120 -14.13 -5.47 -3.83
N PRO A 121 -13.96 -4.17 -4.18
CA PRO A 121 -13.43 -3.17 -3.26
C PRO A 121 -14.29 -3.04 -2.00
N ARG A 122 -13.66 -2.93 -0.83
CA ARG A 122 -14.33 -2.76 0.45
C ARG A 122 -13.53 -1.83 1.35
N ILE A 123 -14.25 -1.18 2.25
CA ILE A 123 -13.66 -0.44 3.36
C ILE A 123 -13.96 -1.23 4.64
N LEU A 124 -12.91 -1.56 5.39
CA LEU A 124 -12.98 -2.28 6.64
C LEU A 124 -12.60 -1.35 7.79
N ARG A 125 -13.27 -1.53 8.93
CA ARG A 125 -12.89 -0.90 10.19
C ARG A 125 -11.73 -1.65 10.84
N ALA A 126 -10.61 -0.97 11.08
CA ALA A 126 -9.42 -1.62 11.64
C ALA A 126 -9.67 -2.25 13.03
N ASP A 127 -10.50 -1.61 13.85
CA ASP A 127 -10.89 -2.10 15.19
C ASP A 127 -11.79 -3.35 15.15
N ARG A 128 -12.26 -3.75 13.96
CA ARG A 128 -13.07 -4.95 13.73
C ARG A 128 -12.28 -6.05 13.02
N MET A 129 -10.98 -5.86 12.84
CA MET A 129 -10.07 -6.81 12.23
C MET A 129 -9.27 -7.54 13.32
N ALA A 130 -8.90 -8.79 13.04
CA ALA A 130 -7.88 -9.53 13.76
C ALA A 130 -7.00 -10.23 12.72
N LEU A 131 -5.69 -10.28 12.96
CA LEU A 131 -4.77 -11.03 12.10
C LEU A 131 -5.04 -12.53 12.28
N GLY A 132 -5.16 -13.24 11.16
CA GLY A 132 -5.40 -14.69 11.12
C GLY A 132 -4.12 -15.51 11.03
#